data_AF-A0A2W0B058-F1
#
_entry.id   AF-A0A2W0B058-F1
#
_cell.length_a   1.000
_cell.length_b   1.000
_cell.length_c   1.000
_cell.angle_alpha   90.00
_cell.angle_beta   90.00
_cell.angle_gamma   90.00
#
_symmetry.space_group_name_H-M   'P 1'
#
loop_
_entity.id
_entity.type
_entity.pdbx_description
1 polymer ?
#
loop_
_entity_poly.entity_id
_entity_poly.type
_entity_poly.pdbx_seq_one_letter_code
_entity_poly.pdbx_strand_id
1 'polypeptide(L)' 'MSNNFQLLIEQLRGGDPRALARAISTVENHTPGWSELLKALFPYTGHARVLGLTGSPGAGKST' A
#
# COMPACT_ATOMS: atom_id res chain seq x y z
N MET A 1 -17.09 11.32 -6.61
CA MET A 1 -15.83 10.75 -6.08
C MET A 1 -15.37 9.48 -6.82
N SER A 2 -16.02 9.06 -7.91
CA SER A 2 -15.78 7.77 -8.58
C SER A 2 -14.57 7.73 -9.54
N ASN A 3 -14.34 8.76 -10.36
CA ASN A 3 -13.29 8.71 -11.39
C ASN A 3 -11.86 8.72 -10.83
N ASN A 4 -11.56 9.59 -9.87
CA ASN A 4 -10.19 9.67 -9.32
C ASN A 4 -9.81 8.43 -8.50
N PHE A 5 -10.79 7.79 -7.88
CA PHE A 5 -10.57 6.61 -7.05
C PHE A 5 -10.26 5.37 -7.87
N GLN A 6 -11.02 5.16 -8.95
CA GLN A 6 -10.77 4.08 -9.90
C GLN A 6 -9.41 4.26 -10.60
N LEU A 7 -9.10 5.48 -11.04
CA LEU A 7 -7.81 5.81 -11.65
C LEU A 7 -6.63 5.55 -10.70
N LEU A 8 -6.77 5.85 -9.41
CA LEU A 8 -5.74 5.56 -8.41
C LEU A 8 -5.48 4.05 -8.31
N ILE A 9 -6.52 3.22 -8.26
CA ILE A 9 -6.41 1.76 -8.18
C ILE A 9 -5.73 1.22 -9.44
N GLU A 10 -6.12 1.70 -10.63
CA GLU A 10 -5.51 1.30 -11.89
C GLU A 10 -4.02 1.68 -11.95
N GLN A 11 -3.67 2.90 -11.58
CA GLN A 11 -2.28 3.37 -11.54
C GLN A 11 -1.45 2.57 -10.53
N LEU A 12 -2.00 2.30 -9.35
CA LEU A 12 -1.31 1.51 -8.31
C LEU A 12 -1.06 0.08 -8.78
N ARG A 13 -2.06 -0.57 -9.38
CA ARG A 13 -1.91 -1.92 -9.97
C ARG A 13 -0.99 -1.94 -11.18
N GLY A 14 -0.89 -0.82 -11.91
CA GLY A 14 0.09 -0.60 -12.97
C GLY A 14 1.51 -0.34 -12.47
N GLY A 15 1.73 -0.24 -11.16
CA GLY A 15 3.05 -0.05 -10.56
C GLY A 15 3.52 1.40 -10.47
N ASP A 16 2.62 2.40 -10.57
CA ASP A 16 3.00 3.82 -10.39
C ASP A 16 3.44 4.09 -8.94
N PRO A 17 4.71 4.48 -8.69
CA PRO A 17 5.21 4.70 -7.33
C PRO A 17 4.53 5.85 -6.59
N ARG A 18 4.05 6.88 -7.30
CA ARG A 18 3.32 8.01 -6.69
C ARG A 18 1.90 7.59 -6.31
N ALA A 19 1.26 6.73 -7.11
CA ALA A 19 -0.02 6.14 -6.75
C ALA A 19 0.10 5.27 -5.49
N LEU A 20 1.17 4.47 -5.39
CA LEU A 20 1.49 3.70 -4.19
C LEU A 20 1.68 4.62 -2.97
N ALA A 21 2.52 5.65 -3.07
CA ALA A 21 2.76 6.59 -1.97
C ALA A 21 1.46 7.25 -1.49
N ARG A 22 0.59 7.70 -2.41
CA ARG A 22 -0.72 8.26 -2.07
C ARG A 22 -1.62 7.26 -1.34
N ALA A 23 -1.67 6.02 -1.81
CA ALA A 23 -2.47 4.97 -1.16
C ALA A 23 -1.98 4.67 0.26
N ILE A 24 -0.66 4.57 0.46
CA ILE A 24 -0.05 4.41 1.80
C ILE A 24 -0.49 5.56 2.70
N SER A 25 -0.30 6.81 2.27
CA SER A 25 -0.69 7.99 3.06
C SER A 25 -2.20 8.05 3.35
N THR A 26 -3.05 7.65 2.39
CA THR A 26 -4.50 7.57 2.60
C THR A 26 -4.85 6.58 3.71
N VAL A 27 -4.21 5.41 3.72
CA VAL A 27 -4.43 4.36 4.72
C VAL A 27 -3.87 4.77 6.08
N GLU A 28 -2.63 5.23 6.16
CA GLU A 28 -1.98 5.60 7.42
C GLU A 28 -2.65 6.78 8.12
N ASN A 29 -3.15 7.75 7.37
CA ASN A 29 -3.83 8.92 7.93
C ASN A 29 -5.34 8.73 8.11
N HIS A 30 -5.88 7.54 7.80
CA HIS A 30 -7.31 7.23 7.89
C HIS A 30 -8.19 8.25 7.14
N THR A 31 -7.73 8.77 6.00
CA THR A 31 -8.46 9.79 5.23
C THR A 31 -9.76 9.21 4.66
N PRO A 32 -10.81 10.00 4.41
CA PRO A 32 -12.08 9.48 3.88
C PRO A 32 -11.91 8.55 2.67
N GLY A 33 -12.52 7.36 2.73
CA GLY A 33 -12.40 6.33 1.67
C GLY A 33 -11.25 5.34 1.86
N TRP A 34 -10.45 5.44 2.92
CA TRP A 34 -9.32 4.54 3.17
C TRP A 34 -9.74 3.06 3.28
N SER A 35 -10.89 2.79 3.91
CA SER A 35 -11.36 1.42 4.15
C SER A 35 -11.87 0.78 2.85
N GLU A 36 -12.53 1.57 2.02
CA GLU A 36 -13.01 1.24 0.69
C GLU A 36 -11.84 0.95 -0.24
N LEU A 37 -10.74 1.70 -0.10
CA LEU A 37 -9.51 1.50 -0.87
C LEU A 37 -8.89 0.14 -0.55
N LEU A 38 -8.75 -0.19 0.74
CA LEU A 38 -8.24 -1.49 1.16
C LEU A 38 -9.14 -2.64 0.66
N LYS A 39 -10.47 -2.50 0.81
CA LYS A 39 -11.43 -3.50 0.31
C LYS A 39 -11.30 -3.71 -1.21
N ALA A 40 -11.16 -2.64 -1.98
CA ALA A 40 -11.03 -2.71 -3.43
C ALA A 40 -9.68 -3.32 -3.87
N LEU A 41 -8.61 -3.11 -3.09
CA LEU A 41 -7.29 -3.65 -3.39
C LEU A 41 -7.11 -5.10 -2.92
N PHE A 42 -7.83 -5.53 -1.89
CA PHE A 42 -7.67 -6.85 -1.25
C PHE A 42 -7.66 -8.03 -2.24
N PRO A 43 -8.53 -8.11 -3.28
CA PRO A 43 -8.52 -9.21 -4.24
C PRO A 43 -7.22 -9.37 -5.05
N TYR A 44 -6.36 -8.34 -5.08
CA TYR A 44 -5.10 -8.35 -5.84
C TYR A 44 -3.87 -8.62 -4.94
N THR A 45 -4.08 -8.93 -3.66
CA THR A 45 -3.02 -9.15 -2.68
C THR A 45 -2.73 -10.63 -2.45
N GLY A 46 -1.74 -10.96 -1.61
CA GLY A 46 -1.44 -12.35 -1.21
C GLY A 46 -0.47 -13.11 -2.14
N HIS A 47 0.01 -12.49 -3.22
CA HIS A 47 0.96 -13.10 -4.15
C HIS A 47 2.44 -12.89 -3.76
N ALA A 48 2.72 -11.98 -2.82
CA ALA A 48 4.08 -11.68 -2.37
C ALA A 48 4.47 -12.54 -1.16
N ARG A 49 5.75 -12.94 -1.09
CA ARG A 49 6.31 -13.56 0.11
C ARG A 49 6.55 -12.51 1.18
N VAL A 50 5.98 -12.71 2.37
CA VAL A 50 6.17 -11.82 3.53
C VAL A 50 7.24 -12.41 4.44
N LEU A 51 8.32 -11.67 4.66
CA LEU A 51 9.45 -12.08 5.50
C LEU A 51 9.60 -11.08 6.66
N GLY A 52 9.55 -11.60 7.89
CA GLY A 52 9.82 -10.79 9.09
C GLY A 52 11.30 -10.81 9.43
N LEU A 53 11.91 -9.63 9.56
CA LEU A 53 13.31 -9.46 9.95
C LEU A 53 13.35 -8.64 11.24
N THR A 54 14.03 -9.14 12.27
CA THR A 54 14.15 -8.51 13.60
C THR A 54 15.54 -8.72 14.20
N GLY A 55 15.86 -8.01 15.27
CA GLY A 55 17.15 -8.03 15.96
C GLY A 55 17.39 -6.72 16.72
N SER A 56 18.24 -6.75 17.74
CA SER A 56 18.57 -5.58 18.58
C SER A 56 19.16 -4.41 17.76
N PRO A 57 19.16 -3.17 18.30
CA PRO A 57 19.91 -2.07 17.72
C PRO A 57 21.38 -2.46 17.52
N GLY A 58 21.96 -2.15 16.35
CA GLY A 58 23.34 -2.53 16.01
C GLY A 58 23.56 -3.97 15.53
N ALA A 59 22.55 -4.84 15.49
CA ALA A 59 22.68 -6.24 15.03
C ALA A 59 22.95 -6.44 13.52
N GLY A 60 23.27 -5.37 12.77
CA GLY A 60 23.64 -5.47 11.34
C GLY A 60 22.48 -5.69 10.36
N LYS A 61 21.21 -5.53 10.75
CA LYS A 61 20.04 -5.77 9.87
C LYS A 61 20.00 -4.94 8.58
N SER A 62 20.63 -3.77 8.59
CA SER A 62 20.66 -2.84 7.47
C SER A 62 21.98 -2.89 6.68
N THR A 63 22.83 -3.89 6.96
CA THR A 63 24.14 -4.12 6.34
C THR A 63 24.09 -5.41 5.54
#